data_AF-A0A2H9QD02-F1
#
_entry.id   AF-A0A2H9QD02-F1
#
_cell.length_a   1.000
_cell.length_b   1.000
_cell.length_c   1.000
_cell.angle_alpha   90.00
_cell.angle_beta   90.00
_cell.angle_gamma   90.00
#
_symmetry.space_group_name_H-M   'P 1'
#
loop_
_entity.id
_entity.type
_entity.pdbx_description
1 polymer ?
#
loop_
_entity_poly.entity_id
_entity_poly.type
_entity_poly.pdbx_seq_one_letter_code
_entity_poly.pdbx_strand_id
1 'polypeptide(L)'
;TEIPESRELADQVREEVRTAELCEFGPEKLPCGPNITKYDSIIICEGRADVLNLLKNDLTNVVGIGGAKIPPSIAKLCLEKEVTVFLDGDRGGDIILRELAEVADIDFVARAPWGKEVEELTRKEIIKALRAKVPFEQFMENLMNSSRGGPRRLRYGEKGGPGTERPDRSPERSDRGGERDRRPSYPEPERTAARVFSIERPRPVPATAPTAQQPERVPAPTASQPSEPLGYVSGEAAAPKAEEGTVAREIPAQFISSLGELENTLRARFYDKAMAMFKEVPVREIIKVLEEESSIGAIVFDGIITQRLVDLSESKGVKYLVGIKTGNVFRRPANIITYNKS
;
A
#
# COMPACT_ATOMS: atom_id res chain seq x y z
N THR A 1 46.79 -4.04 -21.16
CA THR A 1 46.04 -4.68 -20.06
C THR A 1 45.49 -3.56 -19.22
N GLU A 2 44.33 -3.02 -19.61
CA GLU A 2 43.88 -1.69 -19.16
C GLU A 2 42.73 -1.79 -18.15
N ILE A 3 43.09 -1.50 -16.91
CA ILE A 3 42.35 -0.91 -15.76
C ILE A 3 40.81 -0.98 -15.83
N PRO A 4 40.17 -1.94 -15.11
CA PRO A 4 38.75 -1.91 -14.75
C PRO A 4 38.44 -1.13 -13.46
N GLU A 5 39.44 -0.59 -12.75
CA GLU A 5 39.25 -0.05 -11.38
C GLU A 5 38.34 1.19 -11.31
N SER A 6 38.35 2.08 -12.31
CA SER A 6 37.59 3.34 -12.23
C SER A 6 36.07 3.17 -12.27
N ARG A 7 35.57 2.11 -12.91
CA ARG A 7 34.12 1.83 -12.98
C ARG A 7 33.63 1.16 -11.70
N GLU A 8 34.38 0.19 -11.20
CA GLU A 8 34.07 -0.49 -9.93
C GLU A 8 34.14 0.48 -8.75
N LEU A 9 35.13 1.38 -8.73
CA LEU A 9 35.25 2.42 -7.71
C LEU A 9 34.08 3.43 -7.79
N ALA A 10 33.67 3.83 -8.99
CA ALA A 10 32.51 4.72 -9.17
C ALA A 10 31.19 4.07 -8.73
N ASP A 11 31.03 2.77 -8.97
CA ASP A 11 29.83 2.03 -8.56
C ASP A 11 29.82 1.77 -7.05
N GLN A 12 30.99 1.52 -6.42
CA GLN A 12 31.12 1.46 -4.96
C GLN A 12 30.78 2.79 -4.28
N VAL A 13 31.32 3.91 -4.78
CA VAL A 13 31.01 5.26 -4.25
C VAL A 13 29.52 5.56 -4.38
N ARG A 14 28.88 5.15 -5.48
CA ARG A 14 27.43 5.29 -5.62
C ARG A 14 26.67 4.46 -4.60
N GLU A 15 27.04 3.19 -4.38
CA GLU A 15 26.41 2.31 -3.38
C GLU A 15 26.56 2.84 -1.94
N GLU A 16 27.71 3.45 -1.61
CA GLU A 16 27.90 4.08 -0.30
C GLU A 16 26.99 5.31 -0.12
N VAL A 17 26.90 6.18 -1.12
CA VAL A 17 25.97 7.33 -1.10
C VAL A 17 24.52 6.86 -0.97
N ARG A 18 24.15 5.77 -1.66
CA ARG A 18 22.80 5.17 -1.59
C ARG A 18 22.49 4.57 -0.22
N THR A 19 23.47 3.95 0.42
CA THR A 19 23.32 3.45 1.79
C THR A 19 23.15 4.61 2.77
N ALA A 20 23.77 5.76 2.50
CA ALA A 20 23.59 6.96 3.30
C ALA A 20 22.18 7.57 3.19
N GLU A 21 21.43 7.27 2.12
CA GLU A 21 20.04 7.70 1.97
C GLU A 21 19.05 6.78 2.71
N LEU A 22 19.46 5.58 3.09
CA LEU A 22 18.60 4.66 3.85
C LEU A 22 18.41 5.19 5.27
N CYS A 23 17.16 5.46 5.62
CA CYS A 23 16.74 5.91 6.93
C CYS A 23 15.99 4.79 7.68
N GLU A 24 15.77 5.00 8.98
CA GLU A 24 14.94 4.13 9.82
C GLU A 24 13.65 4.88 10.20
N PHE A 25 12.51 4.20 10.11
CA PHE A 25 11.21 4.75 10.46
C PHE A 25 10.60 4.05 11.67
N GLY A 26 10.09 4.86 12.61
CA GLY A 26 9.33 4.39 13.77
C GLY A 26 10.16 3.70 14.86
N PRO A 27 9.51 3.28 15.96
CA PRO A 27 10.16 2.53 17.05
C PRO A 27 10.71 1.16 16.59
N GLU A 28 10.19 0.64 15.50
CA GLU A 28 10.53 -0.67 14.91
C GLU A 28 11.72 -0.59 13.95
N LYS A 29 12.24 0.63 13.71
CA LYS A 29 13.42 0.87 12.87
C LYS A 29 13.30 0.29 11.47
N LEU A 30 12.15 0.54 10.84
CA LEU A 30 11.85 0.03 9.52
C LEU A 30 12.70 0.71 8.46
N PRO A 31 13.27 -0.02 7.49
CA PRO A 31 14.04 0.59 6.41
C PRO A 31 13.14 1.51 5.59
N CYS A 32 13.55 2.77 5.41
CA CYS A 32 12.77 3.73 4.65
C CYS A 32 13.63 4.70 3.85
N GLY A 33 13.00 5.37 2.89
CA GLY A 33 13.59 6.52 2.23
C GLY A 33 13.51 7.78 3.09
N PRO A 34 14.32 8.81 2.76
CA PRO A 34 14.45 10.01 3.58
C PRO A 34 13.21 10.91 3.54
N ASN A 35 12.36 10.79 2.52
CA ASN A 35 11.24 11.71 2.29
C ASN A 35 9.87 11.11 2.62
N ILE A 36 9.81 10.03 3.41
CA ILE A 36 8.55 9.37 3.78
C ILE A 36 7.58 10.31 4.51
N THR A 37 8.09 11.20 5.36
CA THR A 37 7.27 12.16 6.11
C THR A 37 6.85 13.34 5.25
N LYS A 38 7.65 13.70 4.24
CA LYS A 38 7.48 14.89 3.40
C LYS A 38 6.41 14.75 2.32
N TYR A 39 6.29 13.58 1.71
CA TYR A 39 5.33 13.34 0.61
C TYR A 39 3.99 12.83 1.14
N ASP A 40 2.89 13.26 0.53
CA ASP A 40 1.53 12.79 0.86
C ASP A 40 1.22 11.39 0.30
N SER A 41 2.06 10.90 -0.61
CA SER A 41 2.00 9.55 -1.15
C SER A 41 3.24 8.75 -0.80
N ILE A 42 3.04 7.48 -0.49
CA ILE A 42 4.09 6.55 -0.07
C ILE A 42 3.99 5.22 -0.82
N ILE A 43 5.13 4.54 -0.90
CA ILE A 43 5.22 3.19 -1.45
C ILE A 43 5.65 2.24 -0.34
N ILE A 44 4.87 1.19 -0.12
CA ILE A 44 5.16 0.14 0.87
C ILE A 44 5.69 -1.10 0.15
N CYS A 45 6.81 -1.66 0.65
CA CYS A 45 7.50 -2.82 0.10
C CYS A 45 7.73 -3.87 1.20
N GLU A 46 8.12 -5.09 0.85
CA GLU A 46 8.33 -6.16 1.84
C GLU A 46 9.58 -5.90 2.68
N GLY A 47 10.72 -5.71 2.01
CA GLY A 47 12.03 -5.82 2.62
C GLY A 47 12.93 -4.60 2.45
N ARG A 48 14.09 -4.68 3.12
CA ARG A 48 15.17 -3.68 3.01
C ARG A 48 15.75 -3.61 1.59
N ALA A 49 15.86 -4.75 0.90
CA ALA A 49 16.43 -4.82 -0.44
C ALA A 49 15.55 -4.10 -1.47
N ASP A 50 14.23 -4.23 -1.35
CA ASP A 50 13.27 -3.48 -2.16
C ASP A 50 13.46 -1.97 -1.97
N VAL A 51 13.50 -1.53 -0.71
CA VAL A 51 13.71 -0.12 -0.35
C VAL A 51 15.01 0.40 -0.98
N LEU A 52 16.09 -0.36 -0.87
CA LEU A 52 17.37 0.00 -1.50
C LEU A 52 17.27 0.08 -3.02
N ASN A 53 16.61 -0.88 -3.68
CA ASN A 53 16.45 -0.85 -5.13
C ASN A 53 15.58 0.33 -5.59
N LEU A 54 14.51 0.65 -4.87
CA LEU A 54 13.67 1.79 -5.22
C LEU A 54 14.40 3.13 -4.99
N LEU A 55 15.17 3.26 -3.91
CA LEU A 55 16.05 4.42 -3.69
C LEU A 55 17.09 4.59 -4.80
N LYS A 56 17.70 3.50 -5.27
CA LYS A 56 18.61 3.49 -6.44
C LYS A 56 17.97 4.05 -7.71
N ASN A 57 16.65 4.02 -7.78
CA ASN A 57 15.86 4.47 -8.92
C ASN A 57 15.14 5.81 -8.67
N ASP A 58 15.63 6.60 -7.70
CA ASP A 58 15.17 7.94 -7.32
C ASP A 58 13.78 7.97 -6.63
N LEU A 59 13.32 6.83 -6.08
CA LEU A 59 12.08 6.76 -5.30
C LEU A 59 12.40 6.89 -3.82
N THR A 60 12.18 8.08 -3.26
CA THR A 60 12.60 8.43 -1.89
C THR A 60 11.47 8.37 -0.84
N ASN A 61 10.24 8.09 -1.27
CA ASN A 61 9.04 7.97 -0.45
C ASN A 61 8.64 6.50 -0.22
N VAL A 62 9.63 5.65 0.04
CA VAL A 62 9.47 4.19 0.18
C VAL A 62 9.65 3.75 1.62
N VAL A 63 8.97 2.68 2.03
CA VAL A 63 9.14 2.05 3.35
C VAL A 63 8.97 0.55 3.26
N GLY A 64 9.81 -0.19 3.97
CA GLY A 64 9.71 -1.64 4.11
C GLY A 64 8.90 -2.03 5.33
N ILE A 65 8.12 -3.11 5.23
CA ILE A 65 7.31 -3.64 6.34
C ILE A 65 8.19 -4.44 7.31
N GLY A 66 9.30 -5.00 6.84
CA GLY A 66 10.33 -5.59 7.71
C GLY A 66 10.05 -7.03 8.16
N GLY A 67 9.35 -7.83 7.34
CA GLY A 67 9.05 -9.24 7.58
C GLY A 67 7.55 -9.53 7.58
N ALA A 68 7.15 -10.66 8.17
CA ALA A 68 5.77 -11.14 8.10
C ALA A 68 4.79 -10.23 8.87
N LYS A 69 5.09 -9.93 10.14
CA LYS A 69 4.15 -9.21 10.99
C LYS A 69 4.18 -7.71 10.70
N ILE A 70 3.04 -7.14 10.33
CA ILE A 70 2.94 -5.72 10.04
C ILE A 70 3.05 -4.85 11.31
N PRO A 71 3.98 -3.88 11.31
CA PRO A 71 4.14 -2.83 12.32
C PRO A 71 2.89 -1.94 12.51
N PRO A 72 2.50 -1.61 13.77
CA PRO A 72 1.50 -0.55 14.03
C PRO A 72 1.90 0.82 13.47
N SER A 73 3.21 1.05 13.33
CA SER A 73 3.77 2.27 12.76
C SER A 73 3.36 2.46 11.29
N ILE A 74 3.29 1.36 10.52
CA ILE A 74 2.83 1.36 9.13
C ILE A 74 1.33 1.58 9.06
N ALA A 75 0.54 0.95 9.93
CA ALA A 75 -0.91 1.13 9.95
C ALA A 75 -1.31 2.61 10.17
N LYS A 76 -0.60 3.34 11.03
CA LYS A 76 -0.81 4.79 11.21
C LYS A 76 -0.47 5.58 9.94
N LEU A 77 0.65 5.24 9.31
CA LEU A 77 1.11 5.90 8.09
C LEU A 77 0.09 5.73 6.95
N CYS A 78 -0.56 4.55 6.88
CA CYS A 78 -1.60 4.27 5.89
C CYS A 78 -2.89 5.08 6.09
N LEU A 79 -3.15 5.61 7.29
CA LEU A 79 -4.31 6.48 7.54
C LEU A 79 -4.04 7.93 7.12
N GLU A 80 -2.79 8.37 7.18
CA GLU A 80 -2.41 9.76 6.95
C GLU A 80 -2.10 10.06 5.47
N LYS A 81 -1.65 9.06 4.71
CA LYS A 81 -1.06 9.21 3.37
C LYS A 81 -1.73 8.33 2.33
N GLU A 82 -1.59 8.68 1.06
CA GLU A 82 -1.99 7.80 -0.07
C GLU A 82 -0.99 6.65 -0.21
N VAL A 83 -1.49 5.42 -0.17
CA VAL A 83 -0.68 4.21 -0.08
C VAL A 83 -0.68 3.43 -1.39
N THR A 84 0.52 3.23 -1.95
CA THR A 84 0.73 2.24 -3.01
C THR A 84 1.57 1.08 -2.46
N VAL A 85 1.00 -0.11 -2.42
CA VAL A 85 1.72 -1.33 -2.03
C VAL A 85 2.41 -1.91 -3.26
N PHE A 86 3.73 -2.07 -3.22
CA PHE A 86 4.52 -2.63 -4.31
C PHE A 86 5.23 -3.90 -3.86
N LEU A 87 4.76 -5.04 -4.37
CA LEU A 87 5.19 -6.37 -3.94
C LEU A 87 5.68 -7.23 -5.10
N ASP A 88 6.43 -8.27 -4.75
CA ASP A 88 7.04 -9.26 -5.65
C ASP A 88 6.04 -9.96 -6.54
N GLY A 89 6.48 -10.49 -7.68
CA GLY A 89 5.62 -11.12 -8.69
C GLY A 89 5.25 -12.57 -8.37
N ASP A 90 5.16 -12.95 -7.09
CA ASP A 90 5.09 -14.33 -6.64
C ASP A 90 3.92 -14.60 -5.65
N ARG A 91 3.90 -15.81 -5.06
CA ARG A 91 2.87 -16.16 -4.07
C ARG A 91 3.13 -15.52 -2.71
N GLY A 92 4.39 -15.23 -2.37
CA GLY A 92 4.79 -14.55 -1.14
C GLY A 92 4.16 -13.15 -1.08
N GLY A 93 4.32 -12.37 -2.14
CA GLY A 93 3.71 -11.05 -2.26
C GLY A 93 2.18 -11.08 -2.13
N ASP A 94 1.51 -12.14 -2.59
CA ASP A 94 0.05 -12.27 -2.41
C ASP A 94 -0.35 -12.52 -0.96
N ILE A 95 0.47 -13.25 -0.20
CA ILE A 95 0.23 -13.51 1.23
C ILE A 95 0.40 -12.22 2.01
N ILE A 96 1.50 -11.51 1.75
CA ILE A 96 1.82 -10.24 2.42
C ILE A 96 0.75 -9.19 2.13
N LEU A 97 0.27 -9.11 0.88
CA LEU A 97 -0.81 -8.20 0.53
C LEU A 97 -2.09 -8.48 1.35
N ARG A 98 -2.45 -9.76 1.53
CA ARG A 98 -3.63 -10.14 2.32
C ARG A 98 -3.44 -9.78 3.79
N GLU A 99 -2.26 -10.06 4.35
CA GLU A 99 -1.97 -9.72 5.74
C GLU A 99 -2.01 -8.20 5.96
N LEU A 100 -1.42 -7.43 5.04
CA LEU A 100 -1.41 -5.96 5.10
C LEU A 100 -2.84 -5.40 4.98
N ALA A 101 -3.67 -5.98 4.13
CA ALA A 101 -5.08 -5.57 3.96
C ALA A 101 -5.95 -5.81 5.20
N GLU A 102 -5.57 -6.71 6.10
CA GLU A 102 -6.31 -6.93 7.36
C GLU A 102 -6.08 -5.79 8.36
N VAL A 103 -4.94 -5.10 8.29
CA VAL A 103 -4.50 -4.14 9.31
C VAL A 103 -4.36 -2.70 8.80
N ALA A 104 -4.25 -2.49 7.50
CA ALA A 104 -3.97 -1.19 6.89
C ALA A 104 -4.90 -0.89 5.70
N ASP A 105 -5.20 0.40 5.51
CA ASP A 105 -5.92 0.88 4.34
C ASP A 105 -4.96 1.01 3.15
N ILE A 106 -5.35 0.49 1.99
CA ILE A 106 -4.51 0.41 0.79
C ILE A 106 -5.28 1.01 -0.38
N ASP A 107 -4.74 2.05 -1.00
CA ASP A 107 -5.38 2.67 -2.18
C ASP A 107 -5.04 1.90 -3.46
N PHE A 108 -3.76 1.62 -3.68
CA PHE A 108 -3.26 1.03 -4.91
C PHE A 108 -2.31 -0.14 -4.66
N VAL A 109 -2.34 -1.10 -5.57
CA VAL A 109 -1.43 -2.25 -5.62
C VAL A 109 -0.66 -2.22 -6.93
N ALA A 110 0.66 -2.22 -6.83
CA ALA A 110 1.58 -2.50 -7.93
C ALA A 110 2.22 -3.87 -7.71
N ARG A 111 2.42 -4.63 -8.78
CA ARG A 111 3.08 -5.92 -8.73
C ARG A 111 4.26 -5.96 -9.67
N ALA A 112 5.35 -6.56 -9.19
CA ALA A 112 6.46 -6.91 -10.05
C ALA A 112 5.97 -7.92 -11.12
N PRO A 113 6.62 -7.97 -12.30
CA PRO A 113 6.36 -9.00 -13.29
C PRO A 113 6.45 -10.40 -12.67
N TRP A 114 5.63 -11.33 -13.18
CA TRP A 114 5.53 -12.66 -12.60
C TRP A 114 6.89 -13.36 -12.49
N GLY A 115 7.19 -13.89 -11.30
CA GLY A 115 8.46 -14.55 -10.98
C GLY A 115 9.67 -13.63 -10.85
N LYS A 116 9.47 -12.31 -10.77
CA LYS A 116 10.52 -11.34 -10.42
C LYS A 116 10.28 -10.73 -9.06
N GLU A 117 11.36 -10.46 -8.35
CA GLU A 117 11.39 -9.75 -7.08
C GLU A 117 11.61 -8.25 -7.32
N VAL A 118 11.09 -7.41 -6.43
CA VAL A 118 11.21 -5.95 -6.52
C VAL A 118 12.68 -5.52 -6.43
N GLU A 119 13.50 -6.21 -5.65
CA GLU A 119 14.94 -5.97 -5.54
C GLU A 119 15.72 -6.13 -6.86
N GLU A 120 15.22 -6.94 -7.80
CA GLU A 120 15.88 -7.22 -9.08
C GLU A 120 15.39 -6.34 -10.24
N LEU A 121 14.36 -5.52 -10.03
CA LEU A 121 13.74 -4.76 -11.11
C LEU A 121 14.64 -3.64 -11.61
N THR A 122 14.68 -3.48 -12.94
CA THR A 122 15.29 -2.32 -13.57
C THR A 122 14.41 -1.08 -13.43
N ARG A 123 15.00 0.12 -13.59
CA ARG A 123 14.26 1.40 -13.59
C ARG A 123 13.02 1.38 -14.49
N LYS A 124 13.15 0.80 -15.69
CA LYS A 124 12.05 0.74 -16.67
C LYS A 124 10.91 -0.14 -16.19
N GLU A 125 11.24 -1.25 -15.53
CA GLU A 125 10.25 -2.20 -15.00
C GLU A 125 9.54 -1.63 -13.77
N ILE A 126 10.25 -0.97 -12.87
CA ILE A 126 9.67 -0.26 -11.72
C ILE A 126 8.66 0.79 -12.20
N ILE A 127 9.06 1.67 -13.14
CA ILE A 127 8.18 2.71 -13.69
C ILE A 127 6.96 2.05 -14.38
N LYS A 128 7.17 0.96 -15.12
CA LYS A 128 6.07 0.24 -15.78
C LYS A 128 5.09 -0.35 -14.77
N ALA A 129 5.58 -0.97 -13.70
CA ALA A 129 4.75 -1.55 -12.64
C ALA A 129 3.96 -0.49 -11.88
N LEU A 130 4.60 0.59 -11.45
CA LEU A 130 3.95 1.69 -10.72
C LEU A 130 2.94 2.46 -11.57
N ARG A 131 3.18 2.62 -12.89
CA ARG A 131 2.20 3.21 -13.81
C ARG A 131 0.99 2.30 -14.05
N ALA A 132 1.19 0.99 -13.97
CA ALA A 132 0.14 -0.02 -14.11
C ALA A 132 -0.50 -0.39 -12.76
N LYS A 133 -0.29 0.41 -11.70
CA LYS A 133 -0.92 0.18 -10.40
C LYS A 133 -2.44 0.13 -10.53
N VAL A 134 -3.05 -0.79 -9.79
CA VAL A 134 -4.48 -1.06 -9.82
C VAL A 134 -5.07 -0.67 -8.47
N PRO A 135 -6.27 -0.05 -8.40
CA PRO A 135 -6.95 0.14 -7.13
C PRO A 135 -7.10 -1.17 -6.36
N PHE A 136 -6.91 -1.14 -5.04
CA PHE A 136 -6.88 -2.34 -4.20
C PHE A 136 -8.13 -3.23 -4.38
N GLU A 137 -9.33 -2.63 -4.39
CA GLU A 137 -10.59 -3.34 -4.56
C GLU A 137 -10.64 -4.14 -5.87
N GLN A 138 -10.26 -3.51 -6.98
CA GLN A 138 -10.21 -4.15 -8.29
C GLN A 138 -9.17 -5.28 -8.33
N PHE A 139 -8.06 -5.12 -7.61
CA PHE A 139 -7.05 -6.17 -7.50
C PHE A 139 -7.58 -7.40 -6.76
N MET A 140 -8.28 -7.19 -5.64
CA MET A 140 -8.85 -8.25 -4.82
C MET A 140 -9.94 -9.03 -5.57
N GLU A 141 -10.84 -8.35 -6.28
CA GLU A 141 -11.84 -9.00 -7.14
C GLU A 141 -11.18 -9.95 -8.16
N ASN A 142 -10.11 -9.50 -8.81
CA ASN A 142 -9.38 -10.31 -9.79
C ASN A 142 -8.71 -11.54 -9.15
N LEU A 143 -8.16 -11.40 -7.95
CA LEU A 143 -7.51 -12.49 -7.21
C LEU A 143 -8.52 -13.56 -6.77
N MET A 144 -9.69 -13.14 -6.27
CA MET A 144 -10.77 -14.03 -5.87
C MET A 144 -11.38 -14.76 -7.08
N ASN A 145 -11.54 -14.07 -8.21
CA ASN A 145 -12.06 -14.66 -9.45
C ASN A 145 -11.08 -15.68 -10.06
N SER A 146 -9.78 -15.44 -9.94
CA SER A 146 -8.72 -16.37 -10.38
C SER A 146 -8.65 -17.64 -9.53
N SER A 147 -9.14 -17.59 -8.29
CA SER A 147 -9.21 -18.76 -7.40
C SER A 147 -10.47 -19.62 -7.64
N ARG A 148 -11.53 -19.05 -8.24
CA ARG A 148 -12.80 -19.75 -8.53
C ARG A 148 -12.91 -20.29 -9.96
N GLY A 149 -12.07 -19.81 -10.89
CA GLY A 149 -11.97 -20.33 -12.25
C GLY A 149 -10.56 -20.85 -12.52
N GLY A 150 -10.44 -22.07 -13.07
CA GLY A 150 -9.16 -22.64 -13.51
C GLY A 150 -8.33 -21.68 -14.39
N PRO A 151 -7.03 -21.98 -14.60
CA PRO A 151 -5.97 -20.99 -14.77
C PRO A 151 -6.23 -20.04 -15.94
N ARG A 152 -6.91 -18.92 -15.66
CA ARG A 152 -6.82 -17.73 -16.50
C ARG A 152 -5.56 -17.01 -16.08
N ARG A 153 -4.54 -17.09 -16.94
CA ARG A 153 -3.35 -16.23 -16.87
C ARG A 153 -3.85 -14.81 -16.60
N LEU A 154 -3.53 -14.26 -15.43
CA LEU A 154 -3.55 -12.83 -15.21
C LEU A 154 -2.60 -12.23 -16.26
N ARG A 155 -3.16 -11.80 -17.40
CA ARG A 155 -2.42 -11.07 -18.42
C ARG A 155 -2.11 -9.69 -17.83
N TYR A 156 -1.05 -9.62 -17.05
CA TYR A 156 -0.40 -8.37 -16.76
C TYR A 156 0.20 -7.84 -18.07
N GLY A 157 -0.48 -6.85 -18.67
CA GLY A 157 0.12 -5.96 -19.67
C GLY A 157 -0.12 -6.27 -21.15
N GLU A 158 -1.35 -6.61 -21.57
CA GLU A 158 -1.63 -6.68 -23.02
C GLU A 158 -3.07 -6.28 -23.40
N LYS A 159 -3.35 -4.97 -23.46
CA LYS A 159 -4.31 -4.29 -24.37
C LYS A 159 -3.87 -2.81 -24.49
N GLY A 160 -3.75 -2.17 -25.64
CA GLY A 160 -3.92 -2.57 -27.04
C GLY A 160 -3.48 -1.41 -27.96
N GLY A 161 -2.99 -1.75 -29.16
CA GLY A 161 -2.99 -0.85 -30.32
C GLY A 161 -4.22 -1.16 -31.20
N PRO A 162 -4.76 -0.19 -31.96
CA PRO A 162 -6.06 -0.36 -32.60
C PRO A 162 -5.97 -1.11 -33.93
N GLY A 163 -6.86 -2.08 -34.09
CA GLY A 163 -7.66 -2.32 -35.30
C GLY A 163 -6.96 -2.88 -36.53
N THR A 164 -7.21 -4.17 -36.81
CA THR A 164 -7.73 -4.60 -38.11
C THR A 164 -8.51 -5.89 -37.93
N GLU A 165 -9.82 -5.81 -38.19
CA GLU A 165 -10.71 -6.94 -38.41
C GLU A 165 -10.26 -7.75 -39.63
N ARG A 166 -10.35 -9.09 -39.60
CA ARG A 166 -10.86 -9.98 -40.67
C ARG A 166 -10.62 -11.48 -40.37
N PRO A 167 -11.37 -12.40 -41.02
CA PRO A 167 -12.27 -13.28 -40.31
C PRO A 167 -11.88 -14.76 -40.35
N ASP A 168 -12.65 -15.53 -39.58
CA ASP A 168 -12.73 -16.99 -39.49
C ASP A 168 -12.68 -17.70 -40.86
N ARG A 169 -11.70 -18.60 -40.99
CA ARG A 169 -11.69 -19.67 -42.00
C ARG A 169 -10.74 -20.78 -41.54
N SER A 170 -11.32 -21.87 -41.04
CA SER A 170 -10.73 -23.20 -41.06
C SER A 170 -10.22 -23.53 -42.48
N PRO A 171 -9.15 -24.33 -42.63
CA PRO A 171 -9.43 -25.67 -43.11
C PRO A 171 -8.49 -26.79 -42.62
N GLU A 172 -8.97 -27.98 -42.94
CA GLU A 172 -8.44 -29.32 -42.75
C GLU A 172 -7.10 -29.60 -43.45
N ARG A 173 -6.52 -30.74 -43.03
CA ARG A 173 -5.38 -31.46 -43.59
C ARG A 173 -5.33 -31.50 -45.14
N SER A 174 -4.12 -31.41 -45.70
CA SER A 174 -3.60 -32.42 -46.64
C SER A 174 -2.10 -32.22 -46.92
N ASP A 175 -1.39 -33.34 -47.02
CA ASP A 175 0.00 -33.49 -47.46
C ASP A 175 0.31 -32.84 -48.82
N ARG A 176 1.51 -32.24 -48.96
CA ARG A 176 2.49 -32.50 -50.03
C ARG A 176 3.73 -31.59 -49.90
N GLY A 177 4.89 -32.19 -50.16
CA GLY A 177 6.21 -31.65 -49.82
C GLY A 177 6.80 -30.56 -50.71
N GLY A 178 8.04 -30.20 -50.39
CA GLY A 178 8.89 -29.29 -51.15
C GLY A 178 10.01 -28.72 -50.27
N GLU A 179 11.23 -28.77 -50.78
CA GLU A 179 12.53 -28.67 -50.10
C GLU A 179 13.02 -27.26 -49.72
N ARG A 180 13.88 -27.24 -48.68
CA ARG A 180 15.03 -26.32 -48.40
C ARG A 180 14.73 -24.86 -48.05
N ASP A 181 15.14 -24.43 -46.86
CA ASP A 181 16.51 -23.91 -46.72
C ASP A 181 17.03 -23.81 -45.28
N ARG A 182 18.35 -23.95 -45.17
CA ARG A 182 19.17 -24.21 -43.98
C ARG A 182 19.40 -22.96 -43.13
N ARG A 183 19.57 -23.14 -41.81
CA ARG A 183 20.52 -22.40 -40.94
C ARG A 183 20.73 -23.14 -39.59
N PRO A 184 21.88 -22.98 -38.92
CA PRO A 184 22.65 -24.10 -38.39
C PRO A 184 22.42 -24.36 -36.90
N SER A 185 22.46 -25.64 -36.54
CA SER A 185 22.53 -26.15 -35.17
C SER A 185 23.91 -25.88 -34.56
N TYR A 186 23.97 -25.20 -33.42
CA TYR A 186 25.15 -25.21 -32.56
C TYR A 186 25.26 -26.57 -31.86
N PRO A 187 26.47 -27.16 -31.74
CA PRO A 187 26.68 -28.40 -31.01
C PRO A 187 26.53 -28.15 -29.49
N GLU A 188 25.76 -29.01 -28.83
CA GLU A 188 25.74 -29.11 -27.36
C GLU A 188 27.13 -29.58 -26.87
N PRO A 189 27.72 -28.95 -25.83
CA PRO A 189 28.87 -29.52 -25.16
C PRO A 189 28.45 -30.66 -24.23
N GLU A 190 29.14 -31.79 -24.43
CA GLU A 190 29.01 -33.03 -23.68
C GLU A 190 29.21 -32.84 -22.17
N ARG A 191 28.27 -33.37 -21.38
CA ARG A 191 28.39 -33.53 -19.94
C ARG A 191 29.43 -34.61 -19.63
N THR A 192 30.64 -34.19 -19.29
CA THR A 192 31.60 -35.06 -18.60
C THR A 192 31.43 -34.91 -17.09
N ALA A 193 31.15 -36.04 -16.45
CA ALA A 193 31.04 -36.19 -15.02
C ALA A 193 32.40 -35.99 -14.34
N ALA A 194 32.46 -35.13 -13.32
CA ALA A 194 33.58 -35.11 -12.39
C ALA A 194 33.12 -34.79 -10.96
N ARG A 195 33.13 -35.86 -10.17
CA ARG A 195 33.70 -35.97 -8.83
C ARG A 195 33.22 -35.01 -7.73
N VAL A 196 32.44 -35.63 -6.85
CA VAL A 196 32.32 -35.40 -5.41
C VAL A 196 33.65 -34.92 -4.80
N PHE A 197 33.66 -33.71 -4.24
CA PHE A 197 34.55 -33.33 -3.16
C PHE A 197 33.70 -32.79 -2.00
N SER A 198 33.62 -33.59 -0.95
CA SER A 198 33.11 -33.20 0.36
C SER A 198 34.01 -32.11 0.93
N ILE A 199 33.50 -30.89 1.08
CA ILE A 199 34.15 -29.87 1.90
C ILE A 199 33.56 -30.00 3.31
N GLU A 200 34.40 -30.45 4.24
CA GLU A 200 34.10 -30.54 5.67
C GLU A 200 33.80 -29.14 6.23
N ARG A 201 32.70 -29.04 6.98
CA ARG A 201 32.40 -27.84 7.78
C ARG A 201 33.47 -27.70 8.87
N PRO A 202 34.07 -26.52 9.07
CA PRO A 202 34.95 -26.30 10.21
C PRO A 202 34.15 -26.45 11.52
N ARG A 203 34.68 -27.26 12.45
CA ARG A 203 34.13 -27.43 13.80
C ARG A 203 34.32 -26.14 14.59
N PRO A 204 33.33 -25.69 15.38
CA PRO A 204 33.53 -24.56 16.29
C PRO A 204 34.52 -24.94 17.39
N VAL A 205 35.54 -24.12 17.57
CA VAL A 205 36.46 -24.17 18.71
C VAL A 205 35.74 -23.66 19.98
N PRO A 206 36.00 -24.25 21.16
CA PRO A 206 35.37 -23.83 22.41
C PRO A 206 36.00 -22.52 22.89
N ALA A 207 35.22 -21.44 22.91
CA ALA A 207 35.61 -20.20 23.57
C ALA A 207 35.47 -20.37 25.08
N THR A 208 36.61 -20.28 25.77
CA THR A 208 36.77 -20.26 27.21
C THR A 208 36.07 -19.05 27.84
N ALA A 209 35.25 -19.32 28.85
CA ALA A 209 34.61 -18.31 29.69
C ALA A 209 35.66 -17.51 30.50
N PRO A 210 35.57 -16.18 30.57
CA PRO A 210 36.15 -15.42 31.66
C PRO A 210 35.12 -15.22 32.79
N THR A 211 35.64 -15.45 33.97
CA THR A 211 35.07 -15.38 35.32
C THR A 211 34.31 -14.09 35.63
N ALA A 212 33.25 -14.25 36.42
CA ALA A 212 32.42 -13.21 37.03
C ALA A 212 33.21 -12.21 37.88
N GLN A 213 32.90 -10.93 37.71
CA GLN A 213 33.02 -9.91 38.76
C GLN A 213 31.72 -9.10 38.81
N GLN A 214 31.03 -9.18 39.95
CA GLN A 214 29.87 -8.37 40.30
C GLN A 214 30.31 -6.94 40.61
N PRO A 215 29.57 -5.90 40.19
CA PRO A 215 29.60 -4.61 40.85
C PRO A 215 28.54 -4.56 41.96
N GLU A 216 28.94 -3.96 43.07
CA GLU A 216 28.23 -3.83 44.34
C GLU A 216 26.88 -3.10 44.24
N ARG A 217 25.96 -3.52 45.12
CA ARG A 217 24.67 -2.87 45.38
C ARG A 217 24.89 -1.51 46.05
N VAL A 218 24.30 -0.46 45.47
CA VAL A 218 24.12 0.84 46.13
C VAL A 218 22.73 0.85 46.80
N PRO A 219 22.59 1.29 48.07
CA PRO A 219 21.33 1.22 48.80
C PRO A 219 20.34 2.32 48.37
N ALA A 220 19.06 1.99 48.41
CA ALA A 220 17.93 2.90 48.15
C ALA A 220 17.73 3.91 49.31
N PRO A 221 17.37 5.18 49.03
CA PRO A 221 16.97 6.12 50.06
C PRO A 221 15.47 6.01 50.41
N THR A 222 15.22 6.31 51.67
CA THR A 222 14.01 6.25 52.49
C THR A 222 12.83 7.07 51.98
N ALA A 223 11.63 6.56 52.28
CA ALA A 223 10.32 7.16 52.07
C ALA A 223 10.16 8.57 52.69
N SER A 224 9.43 9.44 52.01
CA SER A 224 8.81 10.64 52.59
C SER A 224 7.48 10.89 51.88
N GLN A 225 6.42 11.01 52.67
CA GLN A 225 5.03 11.25 52.28
C GLN A 225 4.86 12.62 51.61
N PRO A 226 3.77 12.79 50.84
CA PRO A 226 2.99 14.01 50.97
C PRO A 226 1.53 13.78 51.37
N SER A 227 1.08 14.68 52.23
CA SER A 227 -0.25 14.88 52.80
C SER A 227 -1.32 15.34 51.79
N GLU A 228 -2.53 14.82 51.99
CA GLU A 228 -3.88 15.38 51.78
C GLU A 228 -3.96 16.93 51.65
N PRO A 229 -4.93 17.49 50.87
CA PRO A 229 -6.29 17.60 51.41
C PRO A 229 -7.50 17.49 50.45
N LEU A 230 -8.57 16.91 51.00
CA LEU A 230 -9.98 17.38 51.04
C LEU A 230 -10.83 17.44 49.75
N GLY A 231 -11.97 16.73 49.83
CA GLY A 231 -13.27 17.33 49.49
C GLY A 231 -14.06 16.72 48.32
N TYR A 232 -14.47 15.46 48.42
CA TYR A 232 -15.54 14.92 47.56
C TYR A 232 -16.91 15.35 48.11
N VAL A 233 -17.58 16.24 47.39
CA VAL A 233 -19.01 16.50 47.56
C VAL A 233 -19.76 15.71 46.49
N SER A 234 -20.71 14.91 46.97
CA SER A 234 -21.66 14.12 46.20
C SER A 234 -22.41 14.95 45.17
N GLY A 235 -22.34 14.52 43.92
CA GLY A 235 -23.22 14.96 42.84
C GLY A 235 -23.51 13.79 41.93
N GLU A 236 -24.57 13.04 42.26
CA GLU A 236 -25.27 12.16 41.32
C GLU A 236 -25.65 12.96 40.07
N ALA A 237 -25.10 12.57 38.93
CA ALA A 237 -25.73 12.80 37.64
C ALA A 237 -25.37 11.64 36.72
N ALA A 238 -26.41 10.88 36.41
CA ALA A 238 -26.39 9.59 35.75
C ALA A 238 -25.65 9.60 34.40
N ALA A 239 -24.75 8.63 34.24
CA ALA A 239 -24.35 8.14 32.93
C ALA A 239 -25.54 7.39 32.31
N PRO A 240 -25.98 7.69 31.07
CA PRO A 240 -26.72 6.71 30.31
C PRO A 240 -25.72 5.73 29.70
N LYS A 241 -25.93 4.47 30.06
CA LYS A 241 -25.39 3.29 29.41
C LYS A 241 -25.88 3.21 27.96
N ALA A 242 -25.08 2.50 27.16
CA ALA A 242 -25.39 1.88 25.88
C ALA A 242 -26.86 1.90 25.42
N GLU A 243 -27.08 2.45 24.23
CA GLU A 243 -28.16 2.03 23.35
C GLU A 243 -27.56 1.66 21.99
N GLU A 244 -27.43 0.34 21.77
CA GLU A 244 -27.55 -0.23 20.44
C GLU A 244 -28.96 0.10 19.93
N GLY A 245 -29.04 0.86 18.84
CA GLY A 245 -30.33 1.31 18.32
C GLY A 245 -30.18 1.96 16.96
N THR A 246 -30.61 1.23 15.93
CA THR A 246 -30.82 1.68 14.56
C THR A 246 -31.70 2.95 14.54
N VAL A 247 -31.12 4.13 14.31
CA VAL A 247 -31.89 5.32 13.93
C VAL A 247 -31.60 5.61 12.47
N ALA A 248 -32.56 5.29 11.61
CA ALA A 248 -32.60 5.76 10.23
C ALA A 248 -32.66 7.30 10.26
N ARG A 249 -31.49 7.96 10.23
CA ARG A 249 -31.43 9.41 10.12
C ARG A 249 -31.71 9.76 8.67
N GLU A 250 -32.90 10.29 8.42
CA GLU A 250 -33.37 10.66 7.09
C GLU A 250 -32.39 11.64 6.42
N ILE A 251 -31.92 11.26 5.23
CA ILE A 251 -31.12 12.13 4.37
C ILE A 251 -32.09 13.04 3.61
N PRO A 252 -31.86 14.37 3.55
CA PRO A 252 -32.67 15.28 2.75
C PRO A 252 -32.79 14.81 1.29
N ALA A 253 -34.02 14.75 0.76
CA ALA A 253 -34.30 14.25 -0.59
C ALA A 253 -33.51 14.96 -1.70
N GLN A 254 -33.20 16.24 -1.50
CA GLN A 254 -32.39 17.05 -2.42
C GLN A 254 -30.97 16.46 -2.66
N PHE A 255 -30.41 15.74 -1.69
CA PHE A 255 -29.10 15.10 -1.85
C PHE A 255 -29.21 13.82 -2.68
N ILE A 256 -30.32 13.10 -2.56
CA ILE A 256 -30.61 11.90 -3.38
C ILE A 256 -30.82 12.32 -4.84
N SER A 257 -31.57 13.39 -5.08
CA SER A 257 -31.75 13.96 -6.43
C SER A 257 -30.43 14.44 -7.02
N SER A 258 -29.63 15.17 -6.24
CA SER A 258 -28.32 15.66 -6.68
C SER A 258 -27.33 14.53 -6.96
N LEU A 259 -27.37 13.44 -6.19
CA LEU A 259 -26.55 12.26 -6.43
C LEU A 259 -26.90 11.58 -7.76
N GLY A 260 -28.20 11.55 -8.12
CA GLY A 260 -28.65 11.06 -9.43
C GLY A 260 -28.14 11.90 -10.60
N GLU A 261 -28.08 13.22 -10.45
CA GLU A 261 -27.54 14.12 -11.47
C GLU A 261 -26.02 14.04 -11.62
N LEU A 262 -25.32 13.72 -10.53
CA LEU A 262 -23.85 13.65 -10.51
C LEU A 262 -23.33 12.29 -10.99
N GLU A 263 -24.16 11.27 -11.10
CA GLU A 263 -23.76 9.91 -11.48
C GLU A 263 -23.05 9.88 -12.85
N ASN A 264 -21.83 9.33 -12.90
CA ASN A 264 -20.91 9.30 -14.04
C ASN A 264 -20.33 10.67 -14.48
N THR A 265 -20.39 11.69 -13.64
CA THR A 265 -19.80 13.00 -13.93
C THR A 265 -18.42 13.19 -13.27
N LEU A 266 -18.07 12.38 -12.26
CA LEU A 266 -16.90 12.54 -11.39
C LEU A 266 -16.84 13.91 -10.71
N ARG A 267 -18.01 14.50 -10.40
CA ARG A 267 -18.14 15.80 -9.74
C ARG A 267 -18.73 15.66 -8.33
N ALA A 268 -18.51 16.72 -7.56
CA ALA A 268 -18.91 16.86 -6.17
C ALA A 268 -19.56 18.22 -5.96
N ARG A 269 -20.69 18.24 -5.25
CA ARG A 269 -21.41 19.43 -4.82
C ARG A 269 -21.27 19.59 -3.31
N PHE A 270 -20.98 20.82 -2.90
CA PHE A 270 -20.83 21.22 -1.51
C PHE A 270 -22.02 22.08 -1.09
N TYR A 271 -22.54 21.77 0.09
CA TYR A 271 -23.67 22.45 0.69
C TYR A 271 -23.27 23.05 2.04
N ASP A 272 -23.83 24.20 2.36
CA ASP A 272 -23.63 24.86 3.66
C ASP A 272 -24.49 24.22 4.76
N LYS A 273 -24.45 24.79 5.97
CA LYS A 273 -25.29 24.34 7.11
C LYS A 273 -26.79 24.62 6.91
N ALA A 274 -27.15 25.51 6.00
CA ALA A 274 -28.53 25.81 5.60
C ALA A 274 -29.02 24.88 4.45
N MET A 275 -28.15 23.95 4.02
CA MET A 275 -28.38 23.01 2.93
C MET A 275 -28.48 23.66 1.54
N ALA A 276 -27.94 24.86 1.36
CA ALA A 276 -27.82 25.53 0.08
C ALA A 276 -26.52 25.11 -0.62
N MET A 277 -26.60 24.77 -1.90
CA MET A 277 -25.42 24.46 -2.71
C MET A 277 -24.64 25.74 -2.98
N PHE A 278 -23.34 25.75 -2.66
CA PHE A 278 -22.49 26.93 -2.90
C PHE A 278 -21.33 26.65 -3.87
N LYS A 279 -20.95 25.39 -4.10
CA LYS A 279 -19.82 25.04 -4.98
C LYS A 279 -19.98 23.67 -5.63
N GLU A 280 -19.51 23.55 -6.87
CA GLU A 280 -19.39 22.28 -7.59
C GLU A 280 -17.96 22.13 -8.14
N VAL A 281 -17.28 21.03 -7.80
CA VAL A 281 -15.87 20.77 -8.17
C VAL A 281 -15.68 19.32 -8.61
N PRO A 282 -14.59 18.97 -9.30
CA PRO A 282 -14.22 17.57 -9.55
C PRO A 282 -13.95 16.81 -8.25
N VAL A 283 -14.22 15.50 -8.23
CA VAL A 283 -14.04 14.64 -7.03
C VAL A 283 -12.62 14.68 -6.46
N ARG A 284 -11.61 14.76 -7.33
CA ARG A 284 -10.18 14.87 -6.92
C ARG A 284 -9.86 16.14 -6.11
N GLU A 285 -10.70 17.17 -6.21
CA GLU A 285 -10.51 18.47 -5.55
C GLU A 285 -11.28 18.56 -4.22
N ILE A 286 -12.02 17.50 -3.83
CA ILE A 286 -12.81 17.48 -2.59
C ILE A 286 -11.95 17.74 -1.36
N ILE A 287 -10.79 17.07 -1.27
CA ILE A 287 -9.88 17.19 -0.13
C ILE A 287 -9.38 18.64 0.01
N LYS A 288 -8.99 19.25 -1.11
CA LYS A 288 -8.53 20.64 -1.16
C LYS A 288 -9.61 21.62 -0.70
N VAL A 289 -10.86 21.43 -1.16
CA VAL A 289 -11.98 22.29 -0.75
C VAL A 289 -12.33 22.10 0.74
N LEU A 290 -12.26 20.87 1.26
CA LEU A 290 -12.41 20.58 2.69
C LEU A 290 -11.31 21.23 3.55
N GLU A 291 -10.10 21.38 3.01
CA GLU A 291 -9.01 22.06 3.70
C GLU A 291 -9.21 23.58 3.74
N GLU A 292 -9.61 24.18 2.61
CA GLU A 292 -9.82 25.62 2.43
C GLU A 292 -11.10 26.14 3.14
N GLU A 293 -12.20 25.39 3.08
CA GLU A 293 -13.51 25.80 3.58
C GLU A 293 -13.87 25.07 4.87
N SER A 294 -14.37 25.81 5.88
CA SER A 294 -14.66 25.26 7.23
C SER A 294 -16.16 25.20 7.55
N SER A 295 -17.03 25.74 6.70
CA SER A 295 -18.48 25.82 6.93
C SER A 295 -19.29 24.91 6.00
N ILE A 296 -18.82 23.68 5.78
CA ILE A 296 -19.51 22.69 4.94
C ILE A 296 -20.50 21.89 5.80
N GLY A 297 -21.77 21.88 5.41
CA GLY A 297 -22.82 21.09 6.06
C GLY A 297 -23.02 19.71 5.45
N ALA A 298 -22.92 19.60 4.11
CA ALA A 298 -23.05 18.34 3.39
C ALA A 298 -22.19 18.28 2.12
N ILE A 299 -21.79 17.07 1.75
CA ILE A 299 -21.05 16.79 0.51
C ILE A 299 -21.77 15.68 -0.24
N VAL A 300 -22.08 15.93 -1.52
CA VAL A 300 -22.69 14.95 -2.44
C VAL A 300 -21.76 14.77 -3.62
N PHE A 301 -21.31 13.56 -3.91
CA PHE A 301 -20.33 13.35 -4.97
C PHE A 301 -20.44 12.00 -5.67
N ASP A 302 -19.98 11.98 -6.92
CA ASP A 302 -19.92 10.79 -7.77
C ASP A 302 -18.64 9.99 -7.50
N GLY A 303 -18.63 9.24 -6.39
CA GLY A 303 -17.47 8.45 -5.99
C GLY A 303 -17.71 7.49 -4.85
N ILE A 304 -16.62 6.91 -4.36
CA ILE A 304 -16.59 5.94 -3.25
C ILE A 304 -16.34 6.71 -1.95
N ILE A 305 -17.17 6.48 -0.93
CA ILE A 305 -16.95 6.98 0.42
C ILE A 305 -15.84 6.16 1.07
N THR A 306 -14.65 6.75 1.23
CA THR A 306 -13.49 6.15 1.90
C THR A 306 -13.43 6.54 3.37
N GLN A 307 -12.67 5.80 4.19
CA GLN A 307 -12.47 6.13 5.61
C GLN A 307 -11.80 7.50 5.77
N ARG A 308 -10.77 7.81 4.97
CA ARG A 308 -10.10 9.13 4.98
C ARG A 308 -11.08 10.28 4.74
N LEU A 309 -12.02 10.12 3.81
CA LEU A 309 -13.01 11.16 3.53
C LEU A 309 -13.99 11.33 4.69
N VAL A 310 -14.37 10.24 5.35
CA VAL A 310 -15.22 10.26 6.56
C VAL A 310 -14.52 10.99 7.70
N ASP A 311 -13.25 10.69 7.96
CA ASP A 311 -12.48 11.29 9.06
C ASP A 311 -12.20 12.78 8.80
N LEU A 312 -11.83 13.16 7.57
CA LEU A 312 -11.67 14.56 7.17
C LEU A 312 -12.99 15.33 7.32
N SER A 313 -14.09 14.74 6.86
CA SER A 313 -15.42 15.32 6.97
C SER A 313 -15.84 15.50 8.44
N GLU A 314 -15.52 14.54 9.32
CA GLU A 314 -15.74 14.67 10.76
C GLU A 314 -14.93 15.84 11.35
N SER A 315 -13.64 15.92 11.04
CA SER A 315 -12.76 16.98 11.56
C SER A 315 -13.23 18.39 11.18
N LYS A 316 -13.90 18.52 10.04
CA LYS A 316 -14.46 19.78 9.51
C LYS A 316 -15.92 20.02 9.91
N GLY A 317 -16.54 19.09 10.64
CA GLY A 317 -17.90 19.23 11.14
C GLY A 317 -19.00 19.04 10.07
N VAL A 318 -18.71 18.28 9.02
CA VAL A 318 -19.68 17.90 7.98
C VAL A 318 -20.68 16.91 8.56
N LYS A 319 -21.97 17.15 8.33
CA LYS A 319 -23.05 16.34 8.90
C LYS A 319 -23.52 15.24 7.95
N TYR A 320 -23.45 15.46 6.63
CA TYR A 320 -23.90 14.50 5.62
C TYR A 320 -22.83 14.25 4.57
N LEU A 321 -22.52 12.97 4.34
CA LEU A 321 -21.60 12.53 3.31
C LEU A 321 -22.30 11.54 2.40
N VAL A 322 -22.52 11.94 1.16
CA VAL A 322 -23.36 11.22 0.22
C VAL A 322 -22.55 10.86 -1.02
N GLY A 323 -22.45 9.57 -1.30
CA GLY A 323 -21.67 9.02 -2.41
C GLY A 323 -22.43 7.93 -3.15
N ILE A 324 -21.87 7.46 -4.26
CA ILE A 324 -22.49 6.38 -5.04
C ILE A 324 -22.32 5.05 -4.34
N LYS A 325 -21.11 4.80 -3.82
CA LYS A 325 -20.74 3.57 -3.10
C LYS A 325 -20.08 3.90 -1.77
N THR A 326 -20.22 2.99 -0.82
CA THR A 326 -19.44 3.03 0.43
C THR A 326 -18.28 2.05 0.31
N GLY A 327 -17.06 2.52 0.54
CA GLY A 327 -15.86 1.69 0.63
C GLY A 327 -15.74 1.03 2.01
N ASN A 328 -14.53 0.59 2.37
CA ASN A 328 -14.29 -0.08 3.64
C ASN A 328 -14.21 0.94 4.81
N VAL A 329 -15.38 1.38 5.28
CA VAL A 329 -15.53 2.36 6.37
C VAL A 329 -15.78 1.63 7.69
N PHE A 330 -14.72 1.42 8.46
CA PHE A 330 -14.77 0.73 9.76
C PHE A 330 -15.25 1.62 10.89
N ARG A 331 -14.85 2.90 10.86
CA ARG A 331 -15.21 3.87 11.89
C ARG A 331 -16.20 4.86 11.31
N ARG A 332 -17.45 4.75 11.78
CA ARG A 332 -18.52 5.70 11.47
C ARG A 332 -18.75 6.60 12.68
N PRO A 333 -18.24 7.84 12.66
CA PRO A 333 -18.47 8.74 13.76
C PRO A 333 -19.95 9.10 13.86
N ALA A 334 -20.48 9.22 15.08
CA ALA A 334 -21.90 9.49 15.32
C ALA A 334 -22.35 10.86 14.78
N ASN A 335 -21.41 11.72 14.41
CA ASN A 335 -21.66 13.09 13.97
C ASN A 335 -21.85 13.21 12.44
N ILE A 336 -21.50 12.15 11.68
CA ILE A 336 -21.64 12.11 10.23
C ILE A 336 -22.66 11.06 9.80
N ILE A 337 -23.50 11.43 8.84
CA ILE A 337 -24.47 10.52 8.23
C ILE A 337 -23.97 10.20 6.84
N THR A 338 -23.55 8.95 6.63
CA THR A 338 -23.12 8.44 5.32
C THR A 338 -24.29 7.83 4.56
N TYR A 339 -24.47 8.18 3.29
CA TYR A 339 -25.45 7.53 2.39
C TYR A 339 -24.79 7.05 1.12
N ASN A 340 -25.13 5.82 0.71
CA ASN A 340 -24.83 5.28 -0.60
C ASN A 340 -26.12 4.97 -1.37
N LYS A 341 -26.06 5.15 -2.69
CA LYS A 341 -27.12 4.71 -3.62
C LYS A 341 -27.06 3.20 -3.90
N SER A 342 -25.87 2.60 -3.75
CA SER A 342 -25.55 1.23 -4.17
C SER A 342 -26.32 0.13 -3.47
#